data_AF-A0A7W1W2B3-F1
#
_entry.id   AF-A0A7W1W2B3-F1
#
_cell.length_a   1.000
_cell.length_b   1.000
_cell.length_c   1.000
_cell.angle_alpha   90.00
_cell.angle_beta   90.00
_cell.angle_gamma   90.00
#
_symmetry.space_group_name_H-M   'P 1'
#
loop_
_entity.id
_entity.type
_entity.pdbx_description
1 polymer ?
#
loop_
_entity_poly.entity_id
_entity_poly.type
_entity_poly.pdbx_seq_one_letter_code
_entity_poly.pdbx_strand_id
1 'polypeptide(L)'
;MKNIAARYCLLIASLIVINGASAQDSLLLKNYHPVSIYQIPNTAVMKAAFPVTDLHSHDYATSQQEIDEWVRTMDSVGIARTVILTYSTGAGFDSVVEKYKKYPTRFVFYCGIDYTGFSKPGWSEHAVAELERCYRKGARGIGELGDKGDGELYSRPTPGKGVHIDDPSMKPILQKCAALKMPVSIHVAEDQWMYEKPDSTNDGLMNAAQWHVDMSR
;
A
#
# COMPACT_ATOMS: atom_id res chain seq x y z
N MET A 1 8.35 55.34 47.90
CA MET A 1 7.24 55.40 46.92
C MET A 1 7.79 55.82 45.57
N LYS A 2 7.87 54.89 44.61
CA LYS A 2 7.60 55.06 43.17
C LYS A 2 8.06 53.78 42.44
N ASN A 3 7.05 53.00 42.07
CA ASN A 3 7.12 51.89 41.12
C ASN A 3 7.58 52.39 39.76
N ILE A 4 8.50 51.68 39.10
CA ILE A 4 8.48 51.54 37.64
C ILE A 4 8.82 50.08 37.33
N ALA A 5 7.79 49.36 36.88
CA ALA A 5 7.83 47.96 36.50
C ALA A 5 8.64 47.78 35.21
N ALA A 6 9.60 46.85 35.23
CA ALA A 6 10.27 46.37 34.03
C ALA A 6 9.28 45.55 33.18
N ARG A 7 8.99 46.05 31.98
CA ARG A 7 8.19 45.35 30.97
C ARG A 7 9.03 44.22 30.38
N TYR A 8 8.76 42.97 30.78
CA TYR A 8 9.20 41.81 30.04
C TYR A 8 8.29 41.64 28.80
N CYS A 9 8.77 42.09 27.64
CA CYS A 9 8.21 41.67 26.35
C CYS A 9 8.61 40.21 26.10
N LEU A 10 7.75 39.26 26.47
CA LEU A 10 7.81 37.90 25.95
C LEU A 10 7.39 37.94 24.47
N LEU A 11 8.37 37.96 23.57
CA LEU A 11 8.19 37.63 22.16
C LEU A 11 7.90 36.13 22.06
N ILE A 12 6.62 35.76 22.04
CA ILE A 12 6.20 34.43 21.61
C ILE A 12 6.33 34.43 20.08
N ALA A 13 7.45 33.91 19.59
CA ALA A 13 7.61 33.60 18.18
C ALA A 13 6.71 32.39 17.88
N SER A 14 5.51 32.65 17.35
CA SER A 14 4.68 31.61 16.77
C SER A 14 5.45 31.00 15.60
N LEU A 15 6.03 29.82 15.82
CA LEU A 15 6.49 28.96 14.73
C LEU A 15 5.25 28.59 13.91
N ILE A 16 5.02 29.36 12.84
CA ILE A 16 4.17 28.94 11.74
C ILE A 16 4.88 27.73 11.15
N VAL A 17 4.41 26.54 11.52
CA VAL A 17 4.67 25.33 10.75
C VAL A 17 3.99 25.55 9.42
N ILE A 18 4.74 26.07 8.45
CA ILE A 18 4.33 26.07 7.05
C ILE A 18 4.38 24.59 6.67
N ASN A 19 3.25 23.90 6.79
CA ASN A 19 3.05 22.66 6.05
C ASN A 19 3.32 23.03 4.60
N GLY A 20 4.38 22.48 4.02
CA GLY A 20 4.73 22.72 2.63
C GLY A 20 3.49 22.45 1.80
N ALA A 21 2.96 23.50 1.16
CA ALA A 21 1.95 23.34 0.13
C ALA A 21 2.60 22.43 -0.91
N SER A 22 2.06 21.22 -1.07
CA SER A 22 2.41 20.32 -2.16
C SER A 22 2.32 21.14 -3.45
N ALA A 23 3.36 21.13 -4.29
CA ALA A 23 3.40 21.91 -5.54
C ALA A 23 2.10 21.77 -6.38
N GLN A 24 1.45 20.61 -6.24
CA GLN A 24 0.11 20.26 -6.68
C GLN A 24 -0.98 21.29 -6.40
N ASP A 25 -1.05 21.91 -5.22
CA ASP A 25 -2.17 22.79 -4.85
C ASP A 25 -2.17 24.13 -5.58
N SER A 26 -1.02 24.48 -6.19
CA SER A 26 -0.81 25.74 -6.91
C SER A 26 -0.70 25.58 -8.43
N LEU A 27 -0.56 24.33 -8.92
CA LEU A 27 -0.45 24.06 -10.36
C LEU A 27 -1.83 24.13 -11.02
N LEU A 28 -2.05 25.14 -11.86
CA LEU A 28 -3.26 25.23 -12.66
C LEU A 28 -3.31 24.10 -13.70
N LEU A 29 -4.48 23.50 -13.91
CA LEU A 29 -4.66 22.41 -14.88
C LEU A 29 -4.16 22.77 -16.29
N LYS A 30 -4.35 24.03 -16.72
CA LYS A 30 -3.85 24.51 -18.03
C LYS A 30 -2.32 24.51 -18.17
N ASN A 31 -1.61 24.45 -17.04
CA ASN A 31 -0.15 24.41 -16.95
C ASN A 31 0.36 22.98 -16.71
N TYR A 32 -0.51 21.98 -16.53
CA TYR A 32 -0.12 20.60 -16.40
C TYR A 32 0.12 19.99 -17.79
N HIS A 33 1.37 19.67 -18.07
CA HIS A 33 1.84 19.17 -19.36
C HIS A 33 2.66 17.88 -19.12
N PRO A 34 1.99 16.78 -18.72
CA PRO A 34 2.68 15.57 -18.33
C PRO A 34 3.48 14.99 -19.49
N VAL A 35 4.69 14.55 -19.16
CA VAL A 35 5.59 13.85 -20.06
C VAL A 35 5.78 12.45 -19.49
N SER A 36 5.40 11.44 -20.28
CA SER A 36 5.60 10.06 -19.86
C SER A 36 7.09 9.74 -19.79
N ILE A 37 7.52 9.14 -18.69
CA ILE A 37 8.89 8.65 -18.50
C ILE A 37 9.15 7.36 -19.29
N TYR A 38 8.10 6.70 -19.79
CA TYR A 38 8.23 5.45 -20.54
C TYR A 38 8.65 5.71 -21.98
N GLN A 39 9.72 5.04 -22.40
CA GLN A 39 10.22 5.09 -23.78
C GLN A 39 9.69 3.88 -24.58
N ILE A 40 8.36 3.78 -24.70
CA ILE A 40 7.70 2.65 -25.36
C ILE A 40 6.74 3.11 -26.47
N PRO A 41 6.46 2.28 -27.49
CA PRO A 41 5.43 2.58 -28.48
C PRO A 41 4.07 2.76 -27.82
N ASN A 42 3.34 3.81 -28.21
CA ASN A 42 1.96 3.99 -27.79
C ASN A 42 1.05 3.10 -28.67
N THR A 43 0.32 2.19 -28.03
CA THR A 43 -0.67 1.33 -28.70
C THR A 43 -1.95 1.26 -27.88
N ALA A 44 -3.10 1.37 -28.55
CA ALA A 44 -4.41 1.29 -27.90
C ALA A 44 -4.92 -0.17 -27.92
N VAL A 45 -4.71 -0.90 -26.83
CA VAL A 45 -5.24 -2.26 -26.64
C VAL A 45 -6.33 -2.22 -25.57
N MET A 46 -7.59 -2.21 -26.01
CA MET A 46 -8.74 -2.06 -25.09
C MET A 46 -9.13 -3.36 -24.38
N LYS A 47 -8.72 -4.52 -24.91
CA LYS A 47 -9.02 -5.83 -24.34
C LYS A 47 -7.84 -6.77 -24.55
N ALA A 48 -7.47 -7.49 -23.51
CA ALA A 48 -6.41 -8.48 -23.59
C ALA A 48 -6.77 -9.62 -24.56
N ALA A 49 -5.80 -10.05 -25.36
CA ALA A 49 -5.97 -11.18 -26.28
C ALA A 49 -6.10 -12.53 -25.54
N PHE A 50 -5.59 -12.60 -24.32
CA PHE A 50 -5.65 -13.77 -23.43
C PHE A 50 -6.17 -13.35 -22.05
N PRO A 51 -6.75 -14.27 -21.26
CA PRO A 51 -7.17 -13.99 -19.90
C PRO A 51 -6.01 -13.44 -19.04
N VAL A 52 -6.21 -12.25 -18.46
CA VAL A 52 -5.22 -11.61 -17.58
C VAL A 52 -5.56 -11.91 -16.12
N THR A 53 -4.51 -12.09 -15.30
CA THR A 53 -4.63 -12.00 -13.83
C THR A 53 -3.98 -10.69 -13.41
N ASP A 54 -4.80 -9.78 -12.89
CA ASP A 54 -4.33 -8.59 -12.21
C ASP A 54 -3.77 -8.99 -10.84
N LEU A 55 -2.48 -8.75 -10.62
CA LEU A 55 -1.75 -9.21 -9.44
C LEU A 55 -1.72 -8.17 -8.31
N HIS A 56 -2.21 -6.95 -8.54
CA HIS A 56 -2.09 -5.88 -7.56
C HIS A 56 -3.33 -4.99 -7.56
N SER A 57 -4.18 -5.21 -6.57
CA SER A 57 -5.29 -4.34 -6.21
C SER A 57 -5.51 -4.37 -4.70
N HIS A 58 -6.27 -3.41 -4.20
CA HIS A 58 -6.67 -3.37 -2.80
C HIS A 58 -8.19 -3.41 -2.65
N ASP A 59 -8.62 -3.43 -1.40
CA ASP A 59 -10.01 -3.41 -1.03
C ASP A 59 -10.67 -2.02 -1.25
N TYR A 60 -10.76 -1.59 -2.51
CA TYR A 60 -11.28 -0.27 -2.87
C TYR A 60 -12.81 -0.17 -2.80
N ALA A 61 -13.50 -1.27 -3.10
CA ALA A 61 -14.96 -1.26 -3.22
C ALA A 61 -15.61 -1.20 -1.83
N THR A 62 -16.51 -0.25 -1.66
CA THR A 62 -17.24 0.00 -0.42
C THR A 62 -18.64 -0.62 -0.41
N SER A 63 -19.13 -1.04 -1.58
CA SER A 63 -20.48 -1.60 -1.75
C SER A 63 -20.53 -2.77 -2.74
N GLN A 64 -21.59 -3.58 -2.66
CA GLN A 64 -21.81 -4.65 -3.64
C GLN A 64 -21.99 -4.11 -5.07
N GLN A 65 -22.56 -2.91 -5.23
CA GLN A 65 -22.73 -2.27 -6.53
C GLN A 65 -21.38 -1.96 -7.18
N GLU A 66 -20.42 -1.44 -6.41
CA GLU A 66 -19.06 -1.17 -6.89
C GLU A 66 -18.31 -2.46 -7.24
N ILE A 67 -18.50 -3.54 -6.48
CA ILE A 67 -17.93 -4.85 -6.81
C ILE A 67 -18.52 -5.37 -8.13
N ASP A 68 -19.84 -5.25 -8.31
CA ASP A 68 -20.51 -5.65 -9.55
C ASP A 68 -19.99 -4.84 -10.74
N GLU A 69 -19.71 -3.55 -10.54
CA GLU A 69 -19.12 -2.67 -11.56
C GLU A 69 -17.68 -3.04 -11.87
N TRP A 70 -16.87 -3.32 -10.85
CA TRP A 70 -15.51 -3.81 -11.03
C TRP A 70 -15.49 -5.09 -11.87
N VAL A 71 -16.37 -6.05 -11.59
CA VAL A 71 -16.47 -7.28 -12.38
C VAL A 71 -16.86 -7.00 -13.84
N ARG A 72 -17.78 -6.06 -14.09
CA ARG A 72 -18.11 -5.61 -15.47
C ARG A 72 -16.90 -5.02 -16.19
N THR A 73 -16.10 -4.22 -15.48
CA THR A 73 -14.85 -3.67 -16.01
C THR A 73 -13.84 -4.77 -16.31
N MET A 74 -13.68 -5.73 -15.41
CA MET A 74 -12.80 -6.90 -15.65
C MET A 74 -13.22 -7.65 -16.92
N ASP A 75 -14.52 -7.87 -17.14
CA ASP A 75 -15.04 -8.54 -18.35
C ASP A 75 -14.81 -7.74 -19.64
N SER A 76 -14.92 -6.41 -19.57
CA SER A 76 -14.75 -5.55 -20.73
C SER A 76 -13.30 -5.53 -21.22
N VAL A 77 -12.33 -5.61 -20.31
CA VAL A 77 -10.89 -5.55 -20.64
C VAL A 77 -10.17 -6.91 -20.66
N GLY A 78 -10.86 -8.01 -20.30
CA GLY A 78 -10.31 -9.36 -20.36
C GLY A 78 -9.51 -9.80 -19.12
N ILE A 79 -9.76 -9.18 -17.96
CA ILE A 79 -9.22 -9.62 -16.67
C ILE A 79 -10.09 -10.76 -16.13
N ALA A 80 -9.50 -11.94 -16.02
CA ALA A 80 -10.17 -13.10 -15.46
C ALA A 80 -10.23 -13.04 -13.93
N ARG A 81 -9.13 -12.61 -13.30
CA ARG A 81 -8.98 -12.56 -11.84
C ARG A 81 -8.21 -11.33 -11.41
N THR A 82 -8.56 -10.82 -10.24
CA THR A 82 -7.82 -9.75 -9.56
C THR A 82 -7.39 -10.23 -8.18
N VAL A 83 -6.13 -10.02 -7.83
CA VAL A 83 -5.60 -10.25 -6.49
C VAL A 83 -5.89 -9.02 -5.63
N ILE A 84 -6.56 -9.23 -4.50
CA ILE A 84 -6.79 -8.21 -3.48
C ILE A 84 -5.77 -8.43 -2.36
N LEU A 85 -4.83 -7.49 -2.28
CA LEU A 85 -3.82 -7.32 -1.25
C LEU A 85 -4.49 -6.64 -0.05
N THR A 86 -4.94 -7.42 0.95
CA THR A 86 -5.91 -6.93 1.94
C THR A 86 -5.30 -6.08 3.05
N TYR A 87 -3.97 -6.08 3.20
CA TYR A 87 -3.26 -5.49 4.33
C TYR A 87 -3.74 -5.96 5.70
N SER A 88 -4.43 -7.11 5.78
CA SER A 88 -5.20 -7.45 6.97
C SER A 88 -5.02 -8.91 7.36
N THR A 89 -5.03 -9.14 8.68
CA THR A 89 -5.22 -10.44 9.31
C THR A 89 -6.56 -10.48 10.06
N GLY A 90 -6.84 -11.57 10.77
CA GLY A 90 -7.95 -11.70 11.70
C GLY A 90 -9.32 -11.38 11.09
N ALA A 91 -10.13 -10.64 11.86
CA ALA A 91 -11.47 -10.22 11.45
C ALA A 91 -11.45 -9.24 10.27
N GLY A 92 -10.38 -8.46 10.11
CA GLY A 92 -10.22 -7.56 8.96
C GLY A 92 -10.15 -8.35 7.66
N PHE A 93 -9.29 -9.38 7.62
CA PHE A 93 -9.21 -10.30 6.48
C PHE A 93 -10.56 -10.98 6.21
N ASP A 94 -11.21 -11.50 7.26
CA ASP A 94 -12.49 -12.20 7.14
C ASP A 94 -13.57 -11.30 6.52
N SER A 95 -13.61 -10.03 6.91
CA SER A 95 -14.55 -9.05 6.38
C SER A 95 -14.34 -8.80 4.89
N VAL A 96 -13.09 -8.76 4.42
CA VAL A 96 -12.80 -8.58 2.99
C VAL A 96 -13.25 -9.81 2.21
N VAL A 97 -12.88 -11.03 2.64
CA VAL A 97 -13.30 -12.26 1.96
C VAL A 97 -14.83 -12.35 1.86
N GLU A 98 -15.53 -12.03 2.95
CA GLU A 98 -16.99 -12.05 2.99
C GLU A 98 -17.61 -11.01 2.06
N LYS A 99 -17.04 -9.80 2.00
CA LYS A 99 -17.53 -8.71 1.13
C LYS A 99 -17.55 -9.09 -0.35
N TYR A 100 -16.54 -9.85 -0.81
CA TYR A 100 -16.41 -10.24 -2.21
C TYR A 100 -16.99 -11.63 -2.54
N LYS A 101 -17.67 -12.29 -1.59
CA LYS A 101 -18.14 -13.68 -1.71
C LYS A 101 -19.07 -13.95 -2.90
N LYS A 102 -19.76 -12.93 -3.43
CA LYS A 102 -20.63 -13.05 -4.61
C LYS A 102 -19.86 -13.52 -5.86
N TYR A 103 -18.56 -13.24 -5.94
CA TYR A 103 -17.71 -13.55 -7.09
C TYR A 103 -16.50 -14.41 -6.70
N PRO A 104 -16.71 -15.67 -6.26
CA PRO A 104 -15.68 -16.51 -5.63
C PRO A 104 -14.53 -16.91 -6.57
N THR A 105 -14.68 -16.72 -7.88
CA THR A 105 -13.66 -17.05 -8.88
C THR A 105 -12.98 -15.83 -9.50
N ARG A 106 -13.45 -14.61 -9.19
CA ARG A 106 -12.96 -13.36 -9.76
C ARG A 106 -11.94 -12.66 -8.89
N PHE A 107 -12.01 -12.86 -7.58
CA PHE A 107 -11.08 -12.25 -6.63
C PHE A 107 -10.26 -13.31 -5.91
N VAL A 108 -8.97 -13.03 -5.75
CA VAL A 108 -8.01 -13.87 -5.02
C VAL A 108 -7.47 -13.03 -3.87
N PHE A 109 -7.55 -13.52 -2.63
CA PHE A 109 -7.20 -12.70 -1.46
C PHE A 109 -5.82 -13.05 -0.94
N TYR A 110 -4.99 -12.05 -0.69
CA TYR A 110 -3.73 -12.19 0.00
C TYR A 110 -3.87 -11.57 1.39
N CYS A 111 -3.49 -12.29 2.44
CA CYS A 111 -3.56 -11.77 3.80
C CYS A 111 -2.29 -11.00 4.18
N GLY A 112 -2.38 -10.17 5.21
CA GLY A 112 -1.23 -9.51 5.81
C GLY A 112 -0.48 -10.38 6.82
N ILE A 113 0.47 -9.76 7.51
CA ILE A 113 1.14 -10.25 8.73
C ILE A 113 0.95 -9.21 9.84
N ASP A 114 0.61 -9.63 11.05
CA ASP A 114 0.63 -8.75 12.23
C ASP A 114 2.02 -8.78 12.88
N TYR A 115 2.71 -7.65 12.85
CA TYR A 115 4.05 -7.51 13.42
C TYR A 115 4.02 -7.15 14.92
N THR A 116 2.84 -7.14 15.55
CA THR A 116 2.69 -6.68 16.94
C THR A 116 3.42 -7.58 17.90
N GLY A 117 4.41 -7.02 18.59
CA GLY A 117 5.24 -7.78 19.53
C GLY A 117 6.26 -8.68 18.84
N PHE A 118 6.68 -8.35 17.62
CA PHE A 118 7.73 -9.05 16.86
C PHE A 118 8.94 -9.51 17.70
N SER A 119 9.44 -8.65 18.59
CA SER A 119 10.60 -8.94 19.44
C SER A 119 10.32 -9.85 20.63
N LYS A 120 9.07 -10.31 20.82
CA LYS A 120 8.66 -11.15 21.94
C LYS A 120 8.75 -12.64 21.57
N PRO A 121 9.17 -13.50 22.50
CA PRO A 121 9.09 -14.96 22.31
C PRO A 121 7.67 -15.41 21.93
N GLY A 122 7.56 -16.34 20.99
CA GLY A 122 6.28 -16.90 20.53
C GLY A 122 5.57 -16.10 19.42
N TRP A 123 6.10 -14.95 19.00
CA TRP A 123 5.48 -14.15 17.94
C TRP A 123 5.44 -14.91 16.61
N SER A 124 6.54 -15.54 16.20
CA SER A 124 6.63 -16.24 14.92
C SER A 124 5.63 -17.40 14.82
N GLU A 125 5.41 -18.11 15.92
CA GLU A 125 4.47 -19.21 16.06
C GLU A 125 3.02 -18.69 15.96
N HIS A 126 2.74 -17.55 16.57
CA HIS A 126 1.44 -16.90 16.45
C HIS A 126 1.15 -16.42 15.02
N ALA A 127 2.13 -15.77 14.39
CA ALA A 127 2.02 -15.31 13.00
C ALA A 127 1.82 -16.49 12.01
N VAL A 128 2.53 -17.60 12.22
CA VAL A 128 2.33 -18.83 11.45
C VAL A 128 0.93 -19.41 11.65
N ALA A 129 0.42 -19.45 12.89
CA ALA A 129 -0.93 -19.93 13.17
C ALA A 129 -2.01 -19.06 12.51
N GLU A 130 -1.80 -17.73 12.50
CA GLU A 130 -2.70 -16.80 11.82
C GLU A 130 -2.63 -16.96 10.29
N LEU A 131 -1.45 -17.15 9.71
CA LEU A 131 -1.28 -17.45 8.29
C LEU A 131 -2.06 -18.72 7.89
N GLU A 132 -1.96 -19.80 8.67
CA GLU A 132 -2.72 -21.04 8.45
C GLU A 132 -4.23 -20.83 8.58
N ARG A 133 -4.68 -19.94 9.49
CA ARG A 133 -6.09 -19.55 9.60
C ARG A 133 -6.56 -18.80 8.35
N CYS A 134 -5.81 -17.78 7.91
CA CYS A 134 -6.09 -17.04 6.67
C CYS A 134 -6.16 -17.97 5.45
N TYR A 135 -5.22 -18.90 5.31
CA TYR A 135 -5.23 -19.91 4.24
C TYR A 135 -6.52 -20.73 4.22
N ARG A 136 -6.95 -21.24 5.40
CA ARG A 136 -8.22 -21.97 5.55
C ARG A 136 -9.44 -21.10 5.25
N LYS A 137 -9.36 -19.79 5.51
CA LYS A 137 -10.41 -18.81 5.20
C LYS A 137 -10.42 -18.35 3.75
N GLY A 138 -9.45 -18.76 2.93
CA GLY A 138 -9.44 -18.50 1.49
C GLY A 138 -8.24 -17.71 0.99
N ALA A 139 -7.30 -17.32 1.85
CA ALA A 139 -6.08 -16.65 1.41
C ALA A 139 -5.27 -17.56 0.48
N ARG A 140 -4.72 -16.98 -0.58
CA ARG A 140 -3.89 -17.69 -1.58
C ARG A 140 -2.52 -17.04 -1.77
N GLY A 141 -2.17 -16.08 -0.93
CA GLY A 141 -0.86 -15.45 -0.86
C GLY A 141 -0.79 -14.57 0.39
N ILE A 142 0.36 -13.95 0.61
CA ILE A 142 0.52 -12.87 1.57
C ILE A 142 0.93 -11.59 0.85
N GLY A 143 0.37 -10.47 1.29
CA GLY A 143 0.66 -9.17 0.73
C GLY A 143 -0.53 -8.20 0.76
N GLU A 144 -0.30 -6.92 0.48
CA GLU A 144 1.01 -6.36 0.18
C GLU A 144 1.78 -6.16 1.50
N LEU A 145 2.97 -6.75 1.56
CA LEU A 145 3.99 -6.42 2.55
C LEU A 145 4.73 -5.20 2.03
N GLY A 146 5.35 -4.40 2.88
CA GLY A 146 5.93 -3.15 2.42
C GLY A 146 7.05 -2.69 3.32
N ASP A 147 8.26 -2.92 2.81
CA ASP A 147 9.51 -2.53 3.44
C ASP A 147 10.34 -1.73 2.44
N LYS A 148 10.29 -0.41 2.61
CA LYS A 148 11.03 0.57 1.81
C LYS A 148 12.31 1.04 2.51
N GLY A 149 12.77 0.29 3.53
CA GLY A 149 13.97 0.58 4.33
C GLY A 149 13.70 0.83 5.81
N ASP A 150 12.48 1.23 6.18
CA ASP A 150 12.06 1.44 7.57
C ASP A 150 11.43 0.18 8.22
N GLY A 151 11.32 -0.92 7.47
CA GLY A 151 10.65 -2.16 7.87
C GLY A 151 9.25 -2.32 7.30
N GLU A 152 8.60 -3.43 7.67
CA GLU A 152 7.28 -3.88 7.22
C GLU A 152 6.07 -3.06 7.74
N LEU A 153 5.69 -2.00 7.03
CA LEU A 153 4.69 -1.02 7.48
C LEU A 153 3.29 -1.18 6.88
N TYR A 154 3.10 -2.08 5.92
CA TYR A 154 1.93 -2.05 5.04
C TYR A 154 0.78 -2.95 5.52
N SER A 155 1.05 -3.92 6.39
CA SER A 155 0.02 -4.79 6.97
C SER A 155 -0.58 -4.24 8.26
N ARG A 156 -1.74 -4.76 8.68
CA ARG A 156 -2.45 -4.38 9.91
C ARG A 156 -2.90 -5.61 10.71
N PRO A 157 -2.81 -5.57 12.05
CA PRO A 157 -2.18 -4.50 12.87
C PRO A 157 -0.65 -4.44 12.67
N THR A 158 -0.01 -3.30 12.92
CA THR A 158 1.45 -3.14 12.69
C THR A 158 2.11 -2.33 13.80
N PRO A 159 3.23 -2.83 14.34
CA PRO A 159 4.37 -2.00 14.70
C PRO A 159 5.65 -2.49 14.00
N GLY A 160 5.54 -2.84 12.72
CA GLY A 160 6.61 -3.35 11.86
C GLY A 160 7.63 -2.29 11.43
N LYS A 161 8.10 -1.47 12.37
CA LYS A 161 9.28 -0.62 12.16
C LYS A 161 10.55 -1.41 12.50
N GLY A 162 11.50 -1.44 11.58
CA GLY A 162 12.77 -2.16 11.69
C GLY A 162 12.66 -3.68 11.52
N VAL A 163 11.49 -4.20 11.16
CA VAL A 163 11.31 -5.60 10.79
C VAL A 163 11.50 -5.72 9.30
N HIS A 164 12.54 -6.44 8.87
CA HIS A 164 12.84 -6.68 7.47
C HIS A 164 12.45 -8.11 7.09
N ILE A 165 12.15 -8.33 5.81
CA ILE A 165 11.71 -9.65 5.31
C ILE A 165 12.76 -10.75 5.56
N ASP A 166 14.03 -10.40 5.64
CA ASP A 166 15.16 -11.32 5.87
C ASP A 166 15.49 -11.54 7.36
N ASP A 167 14.74 -10.94 8.29
CA ASP A 167 14.94 -11.19 9.71
C ASP A 167 14.74 -12.69 10.05
N PRO A 168 15.60 -13.31 10.88
CA PRO A 168 15.46 -14.71 11.28
C PRO A 168 14.08 -15.10 11.80
N SER A 169 13.37 -14.17 12.44
CA SER A 169 12.02 -14.36 12.99
C SER A 169 10.95 -14.46 11.90
N MET A 170 11.20 -13.93 10.69
CA MET A 170 10.32 -14.07 9.53
C MET A 170 10.41 -15.45 8.89
N LYS A 171 11.54 -16.15 9.07
CA LYS A 171 11.83 -17.43 8.42
C LYS A 171 10.73 -18.50 8.61
N PRO A 172 10.17 -18.73 9.81
CA PRO A 172 9.09 -19.70 9.99
C PRO A 172 7.84 -19.36 9.17
N ILE A 173 7.52 -18.08 9.02
CA ILE A 173 6.37 -17.59 8.25
C ILE A 173 6.62 -17.84 6.75
N LEU A 174 7.81 -17.50 6.24
CA LEU A 174 8.19 -17.75 4.84
C LEU A 174 8.23 -19.24 4.51
N GLN A 175 8.74 -20.08 5.42
CA GLN A 175 8.71 -21.53 5.28
C GLN A 175 7.28 -22.07 5.23
N LYS A 176 6.38 -21.52 6.06
CA LYS A 176 4.96 -21.88 6.01
C LYS A 176 4.31 -21.45 4.70
N CYS A 177 4.62 -20.25 4.19
CA CYS A 177 4.15 -19.81 2.87
C CYS A 177 4.58 -20.79 1.78
N ALA A 178 5.84 -21.20 1.77
CA ALA A 178 6.35 -22.20 0.82
C ALA A 178 5.62 -23.55 0.94
N ALA A 179 5.40 -24.04 2.16
CA ALA A 179 4.67 -25.29 2.42
C ALA A 179 3.20 -25.22 1.93
N LEU A 180 2.55 -24.07 2.09
CA LEU A 180 1.18 -23.82 1.65
C LEU A 180 1.08 -23.41 0.17
N LYS A 181 2.22 -23.25 -0.51
CA LYS A 181 2.34 -22.71 -1.88
C LYS A 181 1.69 -21.34 -2.03
N MET A 182 1.84 -20.50 -0.99
CA MET A 182 1.38 -19.11 -0.97
C MET A 182 2.51 -18.19 -1.45
N PRO A 183 2.36 -17.49 -2.59
CA PRO A 183 3.26 -16.41 -2.99
C PRO A 183 3.28 -15.28 -1.96
N VAL A 184 4.40 -14.56 -1.95
CA VAL A 184 4.67 -13.40 -1.09
C VAL A 184 4.82 -12.18 -2.00
N SER A 185 4.01 -11.14 -1.80
CA SER A 185 4.09 -9.86 -2.49
C SER A 185 4.65 -8.79 -1.56
N ILE A 186 5.77 -8.18 -1.94
CA ILE A 186 6.51 -7.19 -1.13
C ILE A 186 6.75 -5.94 -1.97
N HIS A 187 6.34 -4.80 -1.44
CA HIS A 187 6.61 -3.48 -1.97
C HIS A 187 7.92 -2.97 -1.41
N VAL A 188 8.93 -2.81 -2.25
CA VAL A 188 10.30 -2.48 -1.81
C VAL A 188 10.81 -1.12 -2.27
N ALA A 189 10.13 -0.48 -3.22
CA ALA A 189 10.51 0.81 -3.77
C ALA A 189 9.28 1.55 -4.29
N GLU A 190 9.38 2.85 -4.49
CA GLU A 190 8.33 3.61 -5.18
C GLU A 190 8.46 3.47 -6.70
N ASP A 191 7.42 3.89 -7.43
CA ASP A 191 7.53 4.07 -8.88
C ASP A 191 8.50 5.21 -9.22
N GLN A 192 9.11 5.14 -10.41
CA GLN A 192 10.11 6.13 -10.86
C GLN A 192 9.61 7.58 -10.76
N TRP A 193 8.31 7.85 -10.96
CA TRP A 193 7.75 9.21 -10.84
C TRP A 193 7.96 9.84 -9.47
N MET A 194 8.01 9.05 -8.39
CA MET A 194 8.21 9.53 -7.02
C MET A 194 9.65 9.96 -6.77
N TYR A 195 10.60 9.52 -7.60
CA TYR A 195 12.00 9.97 -7.60
C TYR A 195 12.22 11.21 -8.45
N GLU A 196 11.30 11.51 -9.37
CA GLU A 196 11.33 12.72 -10.18
C GLU A 196 10.79 13.93 -9.40
N LYS A 197 11.07 15.13 -9.90
CA LYS A 197 10.51 16.36 -9.32
C LYS A 197 8.97 16.34 -9.46
N PRO A 198 8.21 16.67 -8.41
CA PRO A 198 6.76 16.79 -8.50
C PRO A 198 6.40 18.13 -9.17
N ASP A 199 6.62 18.22 -10.48
CA ASP A 199 6.36 19.42 -11.28
C ASP A 199 5.33 19.19 -12.40
N SER A 200 5.09 20.22 -13.21
CA SER A 200 4.10 20.21 -14.28
C SER A 200 4.33 19.18 -15.37
N THR A 201 5.53 18.59 -15.45
CA THR A 201 5.90 17.60 -16.46
C THR A 201 5.88 16.17 -15.93
N ASN A 202 5.74 15.98 -14.62
CA ASN A 202 5.66 14.65 -14.01
C ASN A 202 4.27 14.02 -14.23
N ASP A 203 4.19 12.98 -15.06
CA ASP A 203 2.94 12.26 -15.36
C ASP A 203 2.33 11.52 -14.14
N GLY A 204 3.14 11.29 -13.09
CA GLY A 204 2.72 10.75 -11.80
C GLY A 204 2.60 11.80 -10.69
N LEU A 205 2.44 13.08 -11.03
CA LEU A 205 2.53 14.23 -10.10
C LEU A 205 1.80 14.03 -8.77
N MET A 206 0.55 13.56 -8.79
CA MET A 206 -0.24 13.36 -7.56
C MET A 206 0.46 12.44 -6.56
N ASN A 207 0.95 11.30 -7.05
CA ASN A 207 1.64 10.33 -6.23
C ASN A 207 3.03 10.83 -5.84
N ALA A 208 3.76 11.43 -6.78
CA ALA A 208 5.08 12.00 -6.54
C ALA A 208 5.05 13.14 -5.51
N ALA A 209 4.00 13.96 -5.48
CA ALA A 209 3.86 15.03 -4.50
C ALA A 209 3.62 14.50 -3.08
N GLN A 210 2.91 13.38 -2.95
CA GLN A 210 2.62 12.77 -1.66
C GLN A 210 3.76 11.87 -1.13
N TRP A 211 4.39 11.12 -2.04
CA TRP A 211 5.36 10.07 -1.71
C TRP A 211 6.75 10.35 -2.31
N HIS A 212 7.12 11.62 -2.44
CA HIS A 212 8.40 12.02 -3.01
C HIS A 212 9.57 11.35 -2.28
N VAL A 213 10.45 10.71 -3.04
CA VAL A 213 11.67 10.08 -2.49
C VAL A 213 12.80 11.11 -2.51
N ASP A 214 13.24 11.51 -1.33
CA ASP A 214 14.39 12.41 -1.16
C ASP A 214 15.71 11.63 -1.31
N MET A 215 16.26 11.65 -2.52
CA MET A 215 17.54 10.99 -2.85
C MET A 215 18.79 11.72 -2.30
N SER A 216 18.62 12.81 -1.53
CA SER A 216 19.74 13.55 -0.93
C SER A 216 20.13 13.07 0.47
N ARG A 217 19.41 12.07 1.01
CA ARG A 217 19.59 11.55 2.37
C ARG A 217 20.15 10.14 2.38
#